data_AF-A0A944U1F1-F1
#
_entry.id   AF-A0A944U1F1-F1
#
_cell.length_a   1.000
_cell.length_b   1.000
_cell.length_c   1.000
_cell.angle_alpha   90.00
_cell.angle_beta   90.00
_cell.angle_gamma   90.00
#
_symmetry.space_group_name_H-M   'P 1'
#
loop_
_entity.id
_entity.type
_entity.pdbx_description
1 polymer ?
#
loop_
_entity_poly.entity_id
_entity_poly.type
_entity_poly.pdbx_seq_one_letter_code
_entity_poly.pdbx_strand_id
1 'polypeptide(L)'
;MEAKQEKAIRQLFEAKLLQIVRRYDDDAHAFDMSASVFDHALGMDSLDLAEVLSWIEHQFGDSPLDDQGLQIETWNDLVQWVFSCQKDRSAVY
;
A
#
# COMPACT_ATOMS: atom_id res chain seq x y z
N MET A 1 -13.04 14.78 -8.84
CA MET A 1 -11.57 14.92 -8.73
C MET A 1 -10.98 13.75 -7.93
N GLU A 2 -11.68 13.28 -6.91
CA GLU A 2 -11.32 12.18 -6.00
C GLU A 2 -10.93 10.85 -6.68
N ALA A 3 -11.72 10.35 -7.64
CA ALA A 3 -11.41 9.08 -8.32
C ALA A 3 -10.06 9.06 -9.09
N LYS A 4 -9.52 10.24 -9.45
CA LYS A 4 -8.19 10.32 -10.09
C LYS A 4 -7.06 10.16 -9.08
N GLN A 5 -7.25 10.66 -7.86
CA GLN A 5 -6.26 10.61 -6.80
C GLN A 5 -6.17 9.22 -6.20
N GLU A 6 -7.31 8.58 -5.92
CA GLU A 6 -7.36 7.17 -5.49
C GLU A 6 -6.68 6.25 -6.51
N LYS A 7 -6.96 6.44 -7.80
CA LYS A 7 -6.31 5.69 -8.88
C LYS A 7 -4.79 5.90 -8.89
N ALA A 8 -4.31 7.12 -8.67
CA ALA A 8 -2.88 7.42 -8.64
C ALA A 8 -2.18 6.75 -7.44
N ILE A 9 -2.80 6.80 -6.25
CA ILE A 9 -2.29 6.11 -5.05
C ILE A 9 -2.23 4.61 -5.30
N ARG A 10 -3.30 4.01 -5.84
CA ARG A 10 -3.33 2.59 -6.18
C ARG A 10 -2.19 2.19 -7.12
N GLN A 11 -1.92 3.00 -8.16
CA GLN A 11 -0.83 2.75 -9.09
C GLN A 11 0.55 2.81 -8.43
N LEU A 12 0.76 3.72 -7.48
CA LEU A 12 2.01 3.80 -6.72
C LEU A 12 2.21 2.56 -5.85
N PHE A 13 1.15 2.10 -5.19
CA PHE A 13 1.17 0.86 -4.40
C PHE A 13 1.48 -0.36 -5.26
N GLU A 14 0.75 -0.55 -6.36
CA GLU A 14 0.96 -1.67 -7.28
C GLU A 14 2.41 -1.67 -7.81
N ALA A 15 2.95 -0.51 -8.20
CA ALA A 15 4.32 -0.40 -8.65
C ALA A 15 5.35 -0.77 -7.56
N LYS A 16 5.12 -0.31 -6.32
CA LYS A 16 5.99 -0.62 -5.17
C LYS A 16 5.97 -2.12 -4.84
N LEU A 17 4.79 -2.72 -4.81
CA LEU A 17 4.61 -4.14 -4.52
C LEU A 17 5.20 -5.01 -5.63
N LEU A 18 4.98 -4.64 -6.88
CA LEU A 18 5.57 -5.33 -8.03
C LEU A 18 7.10 -5.25 -8.01
N GLN A 19 7.68 -4.12 -7.58
CA GLN A 19 9.13 -4.00 -7.39
C GLN A 19 9.68 -5.00 -6.36
N ILE A 20 8.92 -5.25 -5.29
CA ILE A 20 9.30 -6.21 -4.25
C ILE A 20 9.16 -7.64 -4.78
N VAL A 21 8.02 -7.98 -5.37
CA VAL A 21 7.77 -9.33 -5.92
C VAL A 21 8.82 -9.70 -6.97
N ARG A 22 9.24 -8.74 -7.80
CA ARG A 22 10.32 -8.96 -8.79
C ARG A 22 11.68 -9.33 -8.22
N ARG A 23 11.90 -9.16 -6.91
CA ARG A 23 13.12 -9.69 -6.25
C ARG A 23 13.11 -11.21 -6.19
N TYR A 24 11.93 -11.83 -6.29
CA TYR A 24 11.70 -13.26 -6.17
C TYR A 24 11.18 -13.88 -7.47
N ASP A 25 10.47 -13.10 -8.28
CA ASP A 25 9.92 -13.48 -9.59
C ASP A 25 10.07 -12.34 -10.61
N ASP A 26 11.17 -12.34 -11.35
CA ASP A 26 11.48 -11.32 -12.37
C ASP A 26 10.41 -11.24 -13.50
N ASP A 27 9.65 -12.32 -13.73
CA ASP A 27 8.58 -12.38 -14.74
C ASP A 27 7.25 -11.77 -14.24
N ALA A 28 7.19 -11.31 -12.99
CA ALA A 28 5.99 -10.67 -12.45
C ALA A 28 5.66 -9.36 -13.19
N HIS A 29 4.48 -9.32 -13.81
CA HIS A 29 4.00 -8.16 -14.58
C HIS A 29 2.87 -7.38 -13.90
N ALA A 30 2.17 -7.98 -12.94
CA ALA A 30 1.08 -7.37 -12.21
C ALA A 30 1.07 -7.86 -10.76
N PHE A 31 0.47 -7.08 -9.87
CA PHE A 31 0.30 -7.45 -8.48
C PHE A 31 -1.20 -7.47 -8.12
N ASP A 32 -1.66 -8.55 -7.50
CA ASP A 32 -3.04 -8.65 -7.06
C ASP A 32 -3.25 -7.82 -5.79
N MET A 33 -3.79 -6.61 -5.95
CA MET A 33 -4.11 -5.71 -4.85
C MET A 33 -5.20 -6.23 -3.91
N SER A 34 -5.95 -7.28 -4.31
CA SER A 34 -6.93 -7.93 -3.43
C SER A 34 -6.33 -9.05 -2.59
N ALA A 35 -5.06 -9.41 -2.83
CA ALA A 35 -4.35 -10.37 -2.01
C ALA A 35 -4.22 -9.87 -0.57
N SER A 36 -4.15 -10.81 0.37
CA SER A 36 -3.94 -10.45 1.76
C SER A 36 -2.53 -9.91 1.99
N VAL A 37 -2.40 -8.89 2.83
CA VAL A 37 -1.07 -8.38 3.24
C VAL A 37 -0.27 -9.38 4.07
N PHE A 38 -0.96 -10.39 4.63
CA PHE A 38 -0.38 -11.48 5.40
C PHE A 38 -0.21 -12.76 4.57
N ASP A 39 -0.58 -12.74 3.28
CA ASP A 39 -0.40 -13.91 2.43
C ASP A 39 1.05 -14.00 1.94
N HIS A 40 1.78 -14.92 2.55
CA HIS A 40 3.14 -15.26 2.15
C HIS A 40 3.21 -15.99 0.79
N ALA A 41 2.06 -16.37 0.19
CA ALA A 41 2.05 -17.06 -1.10
C ALA A 41 2.64 -16.22 -2.25
N LEU A 42 2.68 -14.88 -2.10
CA LEU A 42 3.32 -13.97 -3.06
C LEU A 42 4.84 -13.83 -2.86
N GLY A 43 5.44 -14.62 -1.97
CA GLY A 43 6.87 -14.59 -1.68
C GLY A 43 7.33 -13.40 -0.82
N MET A 44 6.40 -12.52 -0.42
CA MET A 44 6.69 -11.41 0.47
C MET A 44 6.80 -11.89 1.91
N ASP A 45 7.89 -11.51 2.57
CA ASP A 45 8.10 -11.78 3.99
C ASP A 45 7.70 -10.59 4.88
N SER A 46 7.87 -10.74 6.20
CA SER A 46 7.59 -9.67 7.16
C SER A 46 8.49 -8.44 7.01
N LEU A 47 9.70 -8.60 6.43
CA LEU A 47 10.61 -7.48 6.17
C LEU A 47 10.12 -6.69 4.95
N ASP A 48 9.65 -7.37 3.92
CA ASP A 48 9.03 -6.75 2.75
C ASP A 48 7.77 -5.96 3.14
N LEU A 49 6.93 -6.51 4.03
CA LEU A 49 5.79 -5.78 4.58
C LEU A 49 6.25 -4.52 5.33
N ALA A 50 7.25 -4.63 6.20
CA ALA A 50 7.81 -3.48 6.92
C ALA A 50 8.39 -2.41 5.97
N GLU A 51 9.00 -2.84 4.86
CA GLU A 51 9.49 -1.93 3.81
C GLU A 51 8.33 -1.15 3.16
N VAL A 52 7.21 -1.81 2.88
CA VAL A 52 6.02 -1.12 2.34
C VAL A 52 5.47 -0.13 3.35
N LEU A 53 5.32 -0.51 4.62
CA LEU A 53 4.82 0.39 5.67
C LEU A 53 5.72 1.62 5.84
N SER A 54 7.04 1.42 5.89
CA SER A 54 8.01 2.52 5.96
C SER A 54 7.98 3.40 4.71
N TRP A 55 7.80 2.80 3.53
CA TRP A 55 7.62 3.55 2.29
C TRP A 55 6.34 4.39 2.31
N ILE A 56 5.22 3.88 2.85
CA ILE A 56 3.97 4.64 3.01
C ILE A 56 4.21 5.86 3.89
N GLU A 57 4.82 5.67 5.06
CA GLU A 57 5.15 6.78 5.97
C GLU A 57 6.02 7.82 5.28
N HIS A 58 7.03 7.39 4.51
CA HIS A 58 7.91 8.31 3.80
C HIS A 58 7.23 9.06 2.65
N GLN A 59 6.36 8.39 1.87
CA GLN A 59 5.70 8.99 0.71
C GLN A 59 4.51 9.86 1.08
N PHE A 60 3.72 9.43 2.06
CA PHE A 60 2.45 10.05 2.41
C PHE A 60 2.53 10.82 3.72
N GLY A 61 3.55 10.59 4.55
CA GLY A 61 3.75 11.28 5.84
C GLY A 61 2.83 10.80 6.95
N ASP A 62 2.11 9.70 6.74
CA ASP A 62 1.20 9.08 7.68
C ASP A 62 1.65 7.62 7.89
N SER A 63 1.83 7.21 9.14
CA SER A 63 2.27 5.85 9.47
C SER A 63 1.06 4.95 9.75
N PRO A 64 0.87 3.85 8.98
CA PRO A 64 -0.18 2.88 9.27
C PRO A 64 -0.05 2.26 10.66
N LEU A 65 1.17 2.20 11.19
CA LEU A 65 1.47 1.60 12.50
C LEU A 65 1.01 2.48 13.68
N ASP A 66 0.83 3.78 13.45
CA ASP A 66 0.35 4.70 14.48
C ASP A 66 -1.18 4.67 14.63
N ASP A 67 -1.89 4.06 13.67
CA ASP A 67 -3.34 3.92 13.67
C ASP A 67 -3.75 2.61 14.36
N GLN A 68 -4.07 2.70 15.65
CA GLN A 68 -4.48 1.56 16.49
C GLN A 68 -5.82 0.93 16.07
N GLY A 69 -6.60 1.58 15.19
CA GLY A 69 -7.87 1.07 14.68
C GLY A 69 -7.78 0.40 13.31
N LEU A 70 -6.58 0.35 12.73
CA LEU A 70 -6.39 -0.04 11.35
C LEU A 70 -6.55 -1.55 11.15
N GLN A 71 -7.64 -1.95 10.49
CA GLN A 71 -7.86 -3.32 10.02
C GLN A 71 -7.46 -3.41 8.55
N ILE A 72 -6.25 -3.89 8.30
CA ILE A 72 -5.76 -4.18 6.95
C ILE A 72 -5.81 -5.69 6.77
N GLU A 73 -6.69 -6.17 5.90
CA GLU A 73 -6.69 -7.57 5.47
C GLU A 73 -5.97 -7.69 4.13
N THR A 74 -6.13 -6.70 3.24
CA THR A 74 -5.65 -6.67 1.86
C THR A 74 -4.86 -5.40 1.53
N TRP A 75 -4.08 -5.45 0.45
CA TRP A 75 -3.36 -4.25 -0.04
C TRP A 75 -4.31 -3.13 -0.46
N ASN A 76 -5.53 -3.46 -0.87
CA ASN A 76 -6.55 -2.48 -1.18
C ASN A 76 -7.00 -1.71 0.08
N ASP A 77 -7.04 -2.35 1.24
CA ASP A 77 -7.38 -1.67 2.51
C ASP A 77 -6.33 -0.62 2.87
N LEU A 78 -5.03 -0.92 2.64
CA LEU A 78 -3.96 0.06 2.79
C LEU A 78 -4.11 1.25 1.84
N VAL A 79 -4.46 1.01 0.57
CA VAL A 79 -4.71 2.08 -0.39
C VAL A 79 -5.86 2.97 0.05
N GLN A 80 -6.96 2.37 0.51
CA GLN A 80 -8.13 3.11 1.00
C GLN A 80 -7.81 3.92 2.26
N TRP A 81 -7.02 3.35 3.17
CA TRP A 81 -6.54 4.06 4.35
C TRP A 81 -5.70 5.29 3.97
N VAL A 82 -4.67 5.13 3.11
CA VAL A 82 -3.85 6.25 2.64
C VAL A 82 -4.72 7.30 1.94
N PHE A 83 -5.65 6.87 1.08
CA PHE A 83 -6.56 7.79 0.41
C PHE A 83 -7.41 8.60 1.40
N SER A 84 -7.90 7.96 2.47
CA SER A 84 -8.63 8.62 3.55
C SER A 84 -7.78 9.67 4.27
N CYS A 85 -6.54 9.32 4.65
CA CYS A 85 -5.59 10.25 5.29
C CYS A 85 -5.28 11.47 4.41
N GLN A 86 -5.05 11.24 3.12
CA GLN A 86 -4.76 12.31 2.16
C GLN A 86 -5.97 13.22 1.92
N LYS A 87 -7.18 12.66 1.95
CA LYS A 87 -8.43 13.43 1.85
C LYS A 87 -8.65 14.30 3.08
N ASP A 88 -8.44 13.75 4.29
CA ASP A 88 -8.56 14.51 5.54
C ASP A 88 -7.62 15.72 5.55
N ARG A 89 -6.34 15.51 5.20
CA ARG A 89 -5.36 16.59 5.03
C ARG A 89 -5.77 17.66 4.02
N SER A 90 -6.39 17.25 2.91
CA SER A 90 -6.86 18.17 1.88
C SER A 90 -8.12 18.95 2.30
N ALA A 91 -8.86 18.48 3.31
CA ALA A 91 -10.05 19.15 3.84
C ALA A 91 -9.74 20.17 4.95
N VAL A 92 -8.54 20.10 5.54
CA VAL A 92 -8.08 21.04 6.57
C VAL A 92 -7.56 22.36 5.98
N TYR A 93 -7.36 22.44 4.66
CA TYR A 93 -6.92 23.64 3.91
C TYR A 93 -7.98 24.12 2.91
#